data_AF-A0A520I4F8-F1
#
_entry.id   AF-A0A520I4F8-F1
#
_cell.length_a   1.000
_cell.length_b   1.000
_cell.length_c   1.000
_cell.angle_alpha   90.00
_cell.angle_beta   90.00
_cell.angle_gamma   90.00
#
_symmetry.space_group_name_H-M   'P 1'
#
loop_
_entity.id
_entity.type
_entity.pdbx_description
1 polymer ?
#
loop_
_entity_poly.entity_id
_entity_poly.type
_entity_poly.pdbx_seq_one_letter_code
_entity_poly.pdbx_strand_id
1 'polypeptide(L)' 'MRALAWHGKHDVRVDTVDDPEIVNPRDCIIKVTATAICGSDLHLYDGYIPTMQAGDILGH' A
#
# COMPACT_ATOMS: atom_id res chain seq x y z
N MET A 1 10.60 1.67 -6.32
CA MET A 1 9.96 2.95 -5.89
C MET A 1 9.78 3.06 -4.37
N ARG A 2 9.46 4.26 -3.83
CA ARG A 2 9.08 4.41 -2.39
C ARG A 2 7.59 4.16 -2.20
N ALA A 3 7.19 3.48 -1.13
CA ALA A 3 5.79 3.25 -0.81
C ALA A 3 5.53 3.11 0.69
N LEU A 4 4.30 3.41 1.13
CA LEU A 4 3.87 3.19 2.51
C LEU A 4 3.45 1.73 2.68
N ALA A 5 4.25 0.95 3.40
CA ALA A 5 4.03 -0.46 3.65
C ALA A 5 3.50 -0.71 5.07
N TRP A 6 2.61 -1.67 5.19
CA TRP A 6 2.13 -2.19 6.47
C TRP A 6 3.16 -3.13 7.09
N HIS A 7 3.51 -2.96 8.36
CA HIS A 7 4.42 -3.86 9.11
C HIS A 7 3.74 -4.51 10.31
N GLY A 8 2.55 -4.05 10.66
CA GLY A 8 1.78 -4.54 11.79
C GLY A 8 0.70 -3.55 12.20
N LYS A 9 -0.14 -3.95 13.15
CA LYS A 9 -1.06 -3.02 13.79
C LYS A 9 -0.27 -1.84 14.35
N HIS A 10 -0.67 -0.64 13.95
CA HIS A 10 -0.03 0.63 14.32
C HIS A 10 1.43 0.80 13.85
N ASP A 11 1.87 0.01 12.88
CA ASP A 11 3.22 0.09 12.30
C ASP A 11 3.15 0.15 10.78
N VAL A 12 3.37 1.35 10.24
CA VAL A 12 3.50 1.60 8.80
C VAL A 12 4.76 2.39 8.54
N ARG A 13 5.47 2.05 7.47
CA ARG A 13 6.79 2.62 7.17
C ARG A 13 6.90 2.93 5.69
N VAL A 14 7.72 3.92 5.35
CA VAL A 14 8.05 4.19 3.96
C VAL A 14 9.26 3.34 3.57
N ASP A 15 9.01 2.30 2.79
CA ASP A 15 10.04 1.39 2.31
C ASP A 15 10.43 1.71 0.87
N THR A 16 11.59 1.21 0.44
CA THR A 16 11.96 1.14 -0.98
C THR A 16 11.65 -0.27 -1.46
N VAL A 17 10.74 -0.38 -2.42
CA VAL A 17 10.29 -1.63 -3.04
C VAL A 17 10.64 -1.64 -4.52
N ASP A 18 10.51 -2.78 -5.20
CA ASP A 18 10.69 -2.84 -6.66
C ASP A 18 9.64 -1.99 -7.40
N ASP A 19 9.97 -1.57 -8.61
CA ASP A 19 9.00 -0.85 -9.45
C ASP A 19 7.93 -1.84 -9.96
N PRO A 20 6.66 -1.41 -10.10
CA PRO A 20 5.59 -2.29 -10.54
C PRO A 20 5.80 -2.73 -11.99
N GLU A 21 5.40 -3.95 -12.30
CA GLU A 21 5.44 -4.53 -13.63
C GLU A 21 4.02 -4.81 -14.15
N ILE A 22 3.87 -4.85 -15.47
CA ILE A 22 2.61 -5.26 -16.11
C ILE A 22 2.51 -6.78 -16.02
N VAL A 23 1.50 -7.29 -15.31
CA VAL A 23 1.27 -8.74 -15.13
C VAL A 23 0.22 -9.26 -16.12
N ASN A 24 -0.84 -8.48 -16.36
CA ASN A 24 -1.93 -8.84 -17.26
C ASN A 24 -2.01 -7.88 -18.46
N PRO A 25 -2.58 -8.31 -19.60
CA PRO A 25 -2.64 -7.50 -20.81
C PRO A 25 -3.40 -6.16 -20.71
N ARG A 26 -4.18 -5.96 -19.64
CA ARG A 26 -5.00 -4.75 -19.42
C ARG A 26 -4.52 -3.88 -18.27
N ASP A 27 -3.40 -4.22 -17.65
CA ASP A 27 -2.85 -3.43 -16.57
C ASP A 27 -2.26 -2.12 -17.11
N CYS A 28 -2.11 -1.13 -16.24
CA CYS A 28 -1.39 0.10 -16.53
C CYS A 28 -0.55 0.49 -15.32
N ILE A 29 0.60 1.13 -15.57
CA ILE A 29 1.45 1.68 -14.52
C ILE A 29 1.19 3.19 -14.46
N ILE A 30 0.81 3.67 -13.28
CA ILE A 30 0.50 5.08 -13.05
C ILE A 30 1.58 5.70 -12.16
N LYS A 31 2.12 6.84 -12.59
CA LYS A 31 2.92 7.70 -11.72
C LYS A 31 1.99 8.54 -10.85
N VAL A 32 1.85 8.16 -9.58
CA VAL A 32 1.05 8.91 -8.59
C VAL A 32 1.68 10.29 -8.36
N THR A 33 0.91 11.35 -8.59
CA THR A 33 1.34 12.75 -8.35
C THR A 33 0.86 13.27 -7.00
N ALA A 34 -0.33 12.82 -6.56
CA ALA A 34 -0.92 13.11 -5.27
C ALA A 34 -1.81 11.93 -4.84
N THR A 35 -1.91 11.72 -3.53
CA THR A 35 -2.84 10.79 -2.88
C THR A 35 -3.25 11.38 -1.54
N ALA A 36 -4.28 10.83 -0.91
CA ALA A 36 -4.79 11.26 0.39
C ALA A 36 -4.92 10.06 1.33
N ILE A 37 -5.16 10.35 2.61
CA ILE A 37 -5.51 9.34 3.60
C ILE A 37 -7.02 9.33 3.73
N CYS A 38 -7.62 8.16 3.56
CA CYS A 38 -9.04 7.93 3.78
C CYS A 38 -9.27 7.33 5.17
N GLY A 39 -10.50 7.45 5.70
CA GLY A 39 -10.87 6.77 6.94
C GLY A 39 -10.74 5.25 6.86
N SER A 40 -10.91 4.65 5.67
CA SER A 40 -10.76 3.21 5.48
C SER A 40 -9.32 2.71 5.62
N ASP A 41 -8.32 3.55 5.33
CA ASP A 41 -6.91 3.20 5.55
C ASP A 41 -6.63 3.00 7.05
N LEU A 42 -7.39 3.67 7.92
CA LEU A 42 -7.27 3.50 9.37
C LEU A 42 -7.75 2.12 9.83
N HIS A 43 -8.69 1.48 9.12
CA HIS A 43 -9.07 0.10 9.42
C HIS A 43 -7.91 -0.88 9.15
N LEU A 44 -7.06 -0.61 8.16
CA LEU A 44 -5.83 -1.37 7.90
C LEU A 44 -4.78 -1.11 8.99
N TYR A 45 -4.59 0.16 9.34
CA TYR A 45 -3.67 0.59 10.40
C TYR A 45 -4.03 -0.01 11.76
N ASP A 46 -5.32 -0.08 12.10
CA ASP A 46 -5.83 -0.67 13.35
C ASP A 46 -5.86 -2.22 13.35
N GLY A 47 -5.49 -2.84 12.23
CA GLY A 47 -5.38 -4.30 12.10
C GLY A 47 -6.73 -5.02 12.02
N TYR A 48 -7.77 -4.36 11.48
CA TYR A 48 -9.11 -4.97 11.35
C TYR A 48 -9.25 -5.91 10.17
N ILE A 49 -8.31 -5.88 9.22
CA ILE A 49 -8.30 -6.77 8.05
C ILE A 49 -7.33 -7.93 8.32
N PRO A 50 -7.82 -9.14 8.64
CA PRO A 50 -6.96 -10.26 9.08
C PRO A 50 -6.03 -10.79 7.99
N THR A 51 -6.31 -10.47 6.72
CA THR A 51 -5.53 -10.91 5.56
C THR A 51 -4.35 -10.00 5.23
N MET A 52 -4.18 -8.89 5.96
CA MET A 52 -3.03 -8.00 5.78
C MET A 52 -1.73 -8.73 6.10
N GLN A 53 -0.73 -8.53 5.25
CA GLN A 53 0.61 -9.07 5.41
C GLN A 53 1.64 -7.95 5.53
N ALA A 54 2.71 -8.23 6.27
CA ALA A 54 3.83 -7.30 6.33
C ALA A 54 4.41 -7.10 4.92
N GLY A 55 4.50 -5.84 4.48
CA GLY A 55 4.89 -5.43 3.14
C GLY A 55 3.73 -4.96 2.25
N ASP A 56 2.47 -5.17 2.65
CA ASP A 56 1.31 -4.70 1.87
C ASP A 56 1.33 -3.17 1.74
N ILE A 57 1.09 -2.67 0.53
CA ILE A 57 1.12 -1.24 0.20
C ILE A 57 -0.26 -0.64 0.49
N LEU A 58 -0.31 0.46 1.27
CA LEU A 58 -1.56 1.15 1.60
C LEU A 58 -1.94 2.23 0.57
N GLY A 59 -3.22 2.58 0.57
CA GLY A 59 -3.82 3.62 -0.27
C GLY A 59 -4.70 3.04 -1.39
N HIS A 60 -5.65 3.84 -1.87
CA HIS A 60 -6.59 3.48 -2.94
C HIS A 60 -6.98 4.69 -3.79
#